data_AF-X1CZM2-F1
#
_entry.id   AF-X1CZM2-F1
#
_cell.length_a   1.000
_cell.length_b   1.000
_cell.length_c   1.000
_cell.angle_alpha   90.00
_cell.angle_beta   90.00
_cell.angle_gamma   90.00
#
_symmetry.space_group_name_H-M   'P 1'
#
loop_
_entity.id
_entity.type
_entity.pdbx_description
1 polymer ?
#
loop_
_entity_poly.entity_id
_entity_poly.type
_entity_poly.pdbx_seq_one_letter_code
_entity_poly.pdbx_strand_id
1 'polypeptide(L)' 'WHDDWDKYYTGGIDDPDYSVLRLYPNSAKGWSGSGTFKLDLGDSP' A
#
# COMPACT_ATOMS: atom_id res chain seq x y z
N TRP A 1 -11.87 8.66 0.62
CA TRP A 1 -12.70 7.88 -0.29
C TRP A 1 -12.24 8.14 -1.71
N HIS A 2 -12.19 7.13 -2.57
CA HIS A 2 -11.86 7.28 -3.99
C HIS A 2 -12.96 6.58 -4.81
N ASP A 3 -13.47 7.19 -5.87
CA ASP A 3 -14.69 6.73 -6.57
C ASP A 3 -14.57 5.30 -7.11
N ASP A 4 -13.38 4.89 -7.56
CA ASP A 4 -13.13 3.51 -8.01
C ASP A 4 -13.26 2.43 -6.92
N TRP A 5 -13.34 2.82 -5.64
CA TRP A 5 -13.48 1.89 -4.52
C TRP A 5 -14.90 1.33 -4.39
N ASP A 6 -15.90 2.01 -4.95
CA ASP A 6 -17.30 1.55 -4.99
C ASP A 6 -17.43 0.17 -5.66
N LYS A 7 -16.49 -0.18 -6.55
CA LYS A 7 -16.40 -1.51 -7.18
C LYS A 7 -16.14 -2.63 -6.17
N TYR A 8 -15.40 -2.32 -5.10
CA TYR A 8 -14.94 -3.30 -4.12
C TYR A 8 -15.72 -3.21 -2.80
N TYR A 9 -16.21 -2.02 -2.45
CA TYR A 9 -16.92 -1.74 -1.20
C TYR A 9 -18.27 -1.12 -1.52
N THR A 10 -19.23 -1.96 -1.91
CA THR A 10 -20.57 -1.51 -2.34
C THR A 10 -21.37 -0.85 -1.22
N GLY A 11 -21.04 -1.14 0.05
CA GLY A 11 -21.58 -0.47 1.23
C GLY A 11 -20.90 0.86 1.56
N GLY A 12 -19.94 1.32 0.76
CA GLY A 12 -19.19 2.54 1.01
C GLY A 12 -18.21 2.38 2.17
N ILE A 13 -18.06 3.44 2.96
CA ILE A 13 -17.19 3.45 4.15
C ILE A 13 -17.68 2.53 5.27
N ASP A 14 -18.98 2.23 5.28
CA ASP A 14 -19.64 1.38 6.26
C ASP A 14 -19.68 -0.10 5.83
N ASP A 15 -19.09 -0.44 4.68
CA ASP A 15 -18.97 -1.82 4.22
C ASP A 15 -18.13 -2.62 5.23
N PRO A 16 -18.61 -3.77 5.73
CA PRO A 16 -17.89 -4.55 6.74
C PRO A 16 -16.52 -5.04 6.25
N ASP A 17 -16.32 -5.13 4.94
CA ASP A 17 -15.04 -5.53 4.33
C ASP A 17 -14.09 -4.33 4.11
N TYR A 18 -14.55 -3.10 4.32
CA TYR A 18 -13.72 -1.90 4.18
C TYR A 18 -12.70 -1.82 5.32
N SER A 19 -11.42 -1.98 4.96
CA SER A 19 -10.29 -1.92 5.88
C SER A 19 -9.16 -1.08 5.29
N VAL A 20 -8.60 -0.19 6.11
CA VAL A 20 -7.49 0.70 5.71
C VAL A 20 -6.25 0.38 6.54
N LEU A 21 -5.11 0.20 5.87
CA LEU A 21 -3.82 0.00 6.51
C LEU A 21 -2.86 1.14 6.14
N ARG A 22 -2.08 1.59 7.12
CA ARG A 22 -0.96 2.51 6.92
C ARG A 22 0.35 1.74 7.08
N LEU A 23 1.23 1.87 6.10
CA LEU A 23 2.56 1.26 6.11
C LEU A 23 3.63 2.34 6.33
N TYR A 24 4.67 2.00 7.10
CA TYR A 24 5.88 2.81 7.33
C TYR A 24 7.12 2.01 6.90
N PRO A 25 7.35 1.83 5.59
CA PRO A 25 8.44 1.00 5.10
C PRO A 25 9.79 1.66 5.36
N ASN A 26 10.67 0.95 6.08
CA ASN A 26 12.02 1.42 6.39
C ASN A 26 13.05 1.04 5.31
N SER A 27 12.74 0.04 4.48
CA SER A 27 13.59 -0.36 3.36
C SER A 27 12.74 -0.97 2.25
N ALA A 28 13.25 -0.90 1.02
CA ALA A 28 12.69 -1.58 -0.14
C ALA A 28 13.79 -2.40 -0.83
N LYS A 29 13.44 -3.59 -1.32
CA LYS A 29 14.32 -4.43 -2.14
C LYS A 29 13.57 -4.82 -3.40
N GLY A 30 14.27 -4.91 -4.52
CA GLY A 30 13.63 -5.27 -5.78
C GLY A 30 14.60 -5.75 -6.83
N TRP A 31 14.04 -6.10 -7.97
CA TRP A 31 14.76 -6.49 -9.18
C TRP A 31 14.48 -5.46 -10.27
N SER A 32 15.51 -5.10 -11.04
CA SER A 32 15.40 -4.21 -12.20
C SER A 32 16.32 -4.71 -13.30
N GLY A 33 15.74 -5.03 -14.46
CA GLY A 33 16.44 -5.72 -15.54
C GLY A 33 17.04 -7.05 -15.06
N SER A 34 18.36 -7.19 -15.18
CA SER A 34 19.11 -8.37 -14.71
C SER A 34 19.67 -8.25 -13.29
N GLY A 35 19.45 -7.12 -12.59
CA GLY A 35 20.06 -6.81 -11.30
C GLY A 35 19.07 -6.74 -10.15
N THR A 36 19.58 -6.79 -8.91
CA THR A 36 18.85 -6.49 -7.68
C THR A 36 19.25 -5.13 -7.13
N PHE A 37 18.35 -4.50 -6.37
CA PHE A 37 18.63 -3.28 -5.64
C PHE A 37 18.06 -3.32 -4.22
N LYS A 38 18.63 -2.50 -3.35
CA LYS A 38 18.13 -2.21 -2.00
C LYS A 38 18.13 -0.70 -1.80
N LEU A 39 17.03 -0.19 -1.26
CA LEU A 39 16.86 1.20 -0.83
C LEU A 39 16.60 1.18 0.68
N ASP A 40 17.32 2.02 1.42
CA ASP A 40 17.03 2.31 2.83
C ASP A 40 16.28 3.65 2.85
N LEU A 41 15.02 3.63 3.31
CA LEU A 41 14.07 4.73 3.15
C LEU A 41 14.06 5.69 4.35
N GLY A 42 14.71 5.31 5.45
CA GLY A 42 14.92 6.17 6.62
C GLY A 42 13.66 6.56 7.41
N ASP A 43 12.52 5.98 7.08
CA ASP A 43 11.21 6.35 7.65
C ASP A 43 11.10 5.84 9.09
N SER A 44 11.48 6.70 10.04
CA SER A 44 11.32 6.46 11.47
C SER A 44 9.91 6.88 11.91
N PRO A 45 9.20 6.08 12.73
CA PRO A 45 7.84 6.36 13.17
C PRO A 45 7.69 7.62 14.02
#